data_AF-A0A1F4QQF8-F1
#
_entry.id   AF-A0A1F4QQF8-F1
#
_cell.length_a   1.000
_cell.length_b   1.000
_cell.length_c   1.000
_cell.angle_alpha   90.00
_cell.angle_beta   90.00
_cell.angle_gamma   90.00
#
_symmetry.space_group_name_H-M   'P 1'
#
loop_
_entity.id
_entity.type
_entity.pdbx_description
1 polymer ?
#
loop_
_entity_poly.entity_id
_entity_poly.type
_entity_poly.pdbx_seq_one_letter_code
_entity_poly.pdbx_strand_id
1 'polypeptide(L)'
;MRKTGKYKQIGGIRYFIPDSLPPKDPPFSLSSEATELYGDAMHYLGVLNEMTNRIPDMWRFIKAYVIKEALLSSEIEGINTTLMNVFTQPLLKTEPDKNTQLVMNYTKALELAVKMIQQEDMPIVSRMLLAAHSELMAGEGDKSDPGNYRKQSVRVGQFVPPPALDIPQLMADLERFINTNESLPLLVRAGLAHVQFETIHPFLDGNGRIGRLLIILMLLEGRLLSEPLLYISYYFKKYHLEYYQHLNRAHTEGDFENWIIFFLKAVKESSMDAYKRADAIEQLEQELIKKIINSESSEKLCNARLEVLSLLFSMPVISINEVATQLDVAYNTAHKIITDLVNLNILKQEDEQQKRGKLFKFQRYIEILEQDFD
;
A
#
# COMPACT_ATOMS: atom_id res chain seq x y z
N MET A 1 21.45 14.54 -23.14
CA MET A 1 20.53 14.92 -22.05
C MET A 1 19.14 15.01 -22.65
N ARG A 2 18.18 14.31 -22.07
CA ARG A 2 16.83 14.18 -22.63
C ARG A 2 16.00 15.41 -22.26
N LYS A 3 15.22 15.94 -23.19
CA LYS A 3 14.25 16.99 -22.87
C LYS A 3 13.01 16.34 -22.24
N THR A 4 12.66 16.78 -21.04
CA THR A 4 11.56 16.22 -20.23
C THR A 4 10.31 17.08 -20.20
N GLY A 5 10.38 18.27 -20.78
CA GLY A 5 9.33 19.26 -20.73
C GLY A 5 9.80 20.65 -21.13
N LYS A 6 8.99 21.65 -20.79
CA LYS A 6 9.26 23.07 -21.04
C LYS A 6 8.86 23.91 -19.84
N TYR A 7 9.62 24.98 -19.60
CA TYR A 7 9.23 25.96 -18.61
C TYR A 7 8.32 27.03 -19.23
N LYS A 8 7.25 27.38 -18.52
CA LYS A 8 6.30 28.45 -18.86
C LYS A 8 6.32 29.50 -17.75
N GLN A 9 6.61 30.74 -18.11
CA GLN A 9 6.56 31.87 -17.18
C GLN A 9 5.13 32.41 -17.11
N ILE A 10 4.53 32.49 -15.93
CA ILE A 10 3.24 33.14 -15.70
C ILE A 10 3.41 34.10 -14.52
N GLY A 11 3.36 35.40 -14.81
CA GLY A 11 3.76 36.42 -13.84
C GLY A 11 5.22 36.23 -13.39
N GLY A 12 5.45 36.26 -12.07
CA GLY A 12 6.78 36.04 -11.48
C GLY A 12 7.18 34.57 -11.29
N ILE A 13 6.33 33.61 -11.64
CA ILE A 13 6.54 32.18 -11.35
C ILE A 13 6.88 31.42 -12.64
N ARG A 14 7.90 30.56 -12.56
CA ARG A 14 8.37 29.70 -13.64
C ARG A 14 7.88 28.27 -13.40
N TYR A 15 6.83 27.86 -14.13
CA TYR A 15 6.23 26.54 -14.03
C TYR A 15 6.90 25.55 -14.97
N PHE A 16 7.10 24.31 -14.56
CA PHE A 16 7.53 23.23 -15.45
C PHE A 16 6.32 22.48 -15.99
N ILE A 17 6.25 22.29 -17.31
CA ILE A 17 5.22 21.51 -17.99
C ILE A 17 5.93 20.28 -18.59
N PRO A 18 5.67 19.06 -18.08
CA PRO A 18 6.31 17.86 -18.59
C PRO A 18 5.82 17.53 -20.00
N ASP A 19 6.68 16.93 -20.80
CA ASP A 19 6.28 16.29 -22.06
C ASP A 19 5.50 15.00 -21.75
N SER A 20 4.66 14.55 -22.69
CA SER A 20 3.86 13.33 -22.54
C SER A 20 4.75 12.07 -22.62
N LEU A 21 4.41 11.03 -21.85
CA LEU A 21 5.06 9.72 -21.95
C LEU A 21 4.62 8.93 -23.22
N PRO A 22 5.41 7.94 -23.68
CA PRO A 22 6.78 7.65 -23.25
C PRO A 22 7.76 8.74 -23.73
N PRO A 23 8.96 8.86 -23.11
CA PRO A 23 9.96 9.80 -23.58
C PRO A 23 10.41 9.47 -25.01
N LYS A 24 10.60 10.48 -25.87
CA LYS A 24 10.82 10.30 -27.32
C LYS A 24 12.17 10.76 -27.85
N ASP A 25 12.81 11.78 -27.24
CA ASP A 25 14.05 12.39 -27.75
C ASP A 25 15.13 12.52 -26.65
N PRO A 26 16.05 11.54 -26.53
CA PRO A 26 15.99 10.21 -27.14
C PRO A 26 14.90 9.32 -26.51
N PRO A 27 14.44 8.27 -27.20
CA PRO A 27 13.47 7.35 -26.63
C PRO A 27 14.01 6.66 -25.38
N PHE A 28 13.13 6.21 -24.50
CA PHE A 28 13.53 5.37 -23.37
C PHE A 28 14.12 4.05 -23.87
N SER A 29 15.22 3.60 -23.24
CA SER A 29 15.83 2.30 -23.54
C SER A 29 16.21 1.57 -22.27
N LEU A 30 15.89 0.27 -22.18
CA LEU A 30 16.41 -0.57 -21.10
C LEU A 30 17.90 -0.85 -21.33
N SER A 31 18.73 -0.48 -20.35
CA SER A 31 20.12 -0.93 -20.29
C SER A 31 20.20 -2.44 -20.02
N SER A 32 21.38 -3.04 -20.19
CA SER A 32 21.61 -4.44 -19.80
C SER A 32 21.30 -4.68 -18.32
N GLU A 33 21.78 -3.79 -17.42
CA GLU A 33 21.47 -3.85 -15.99
C GLU A 33 19.95 -3.77 -15.73
N ALA A 34 19.26 -2.82 -16.36
CA ALA A 34 17.82 -2.69 -16.20
C ALA A 34 17.04 -3.90 -16.72
N THR A 35 17.54 -4.55 -17.78
CA THR A 35 16.93 -5.76 -18.34
C THR A 35 17.08 -6.96 -17.41
N GLU A 36 18.26 -7.15 -16.81
CA GLU A 36 18.50 -8.19 -15.81
C GLU A 36 17.62 -7.97 -14.57
N LEU A 37 17.60 -6.74 -14.04
CA LEU A 37 16.74 -6.37 -12.90
C LEU A 37 15.25 -6.51 -13.21
N TYR A 38 14.83 -6.24 -14.45
CA TYR A 38 13.46 -6.47 -14.88
C TYR A 38 13.11 -7.96 -14.79
N GLY A 39 14.01 -8.84 -15.26
CA GLY A 39 13.84 -10.28 -15.14
C GLY A 39 13.69 -10.73 -13.69
N ASP A 40 14.56 -10.25 -12.79
CA ASP A 40 14.49 -10.54 -11.36
C ASP A 40 13.18 -10.03 -10.73
N ALA A 41 12.81 -8.77 -10.99
CA ALA A 41 11.60 -8.16 -10.44
C ALA A 41 10.35 -8.92 -10.89
N MET A 42 10.28 -9.32 -12.17
CA MET A 42 9.19 -10.15 -12.69
C MET A 42 9.15 -11.54 -12.06
N HIS A 43 10.32 -12.17 -11.83
CA HIS A 43 10.40 -13.45 -11.14
C HIS A 43 9.82 -13.36 -9.72
N TYR A 44 10.26 -12.39 -8.92
CA TYR A 44 9.78 -12.24 -7.54
C TYR A 44 8.34 -11.75 -7.43
N LEU A 45 7.85 -10.94 -8.37
CA LEU A 45 6.42 -10.65 -8.50
C LEU A 45 5.63 -11.94 -8.77
N GLY A 46 6.12 -12.79 -9.66
CA GLY A 46 5.51 -14.10 -9.94
C GLY A 46 5.48 -15.01 -8.71
N VAL A 47 6.57 -15.07 -7.94
CA VAL A 47 6.66 -15.81 -6.67
C VAL A 47 5.65 -15.27 -5.65
N LEU A 48 5.57 -13.95 -5.49
CA LEU A 48 4.59 -13.32 -4.60
C LEU A 48 3.15 -13.60 -5.04
N ASN A 49 2.89 -13.55 -6.35
CA ASN A 49 1.57 -13.82 -6.91
C ASN A 49 1.16 -15.29 -6.77
N GLU A 50 2.11 -16.24 -6.80
CA GLU A 50 1.81 -17.65 -6.57
C GLU A 50 1.31 -17.91 -5.14
N MET A 51 1.77 -17.14 -4.16
CA MET A 51 1.30 -17.24 -2.77
C MET A 51 -0.21 -17.03 -2.65
N THR A 52 -0.85 -16.25 -3.55
CA THR A 52 -2.32 -16.08 -3.54
C THR A 52 -3.08 -17.37 -3.77
N ASN A 53 -2.46 -18.35 -4.43
CA ASN A 53 -3.10 -19.64 -4.69
C ASN A 53 -2.86 -20.67 -3.58
N ARG A 54 -1.84 -20.47 -2.75
CA ARG A 54 -1.43 -21.43 -1.71
C ARG A 54 -2.15 -21.22 -0.38
N ILE A 55 -2.43 -19.98 -0.03
CA ILE A 55 -2.92 -19.64 1.31
C ILE A 55 -4.46 -19.64 1.32
N PRO A 56 -5.11 -20.53 2.10
CA PRO A 56 -6.55 -20.52 2.28
C PRO A 56 -7.00 -19.22 2.95
N ASP A 57 -7.99 -18.52 2.37
CA ASP A 57 -8.49 -17.23 2.85
C ASP A 57 -7.42 -16.11 2.87
N MET A 58 -6.83 -15.87 1.69
CA MET A 58 -5.82 -14.84 1.42
C MET A 58 -6.23 -13.43 1.87
N TRP A 59 -7.54 -13.14 1.94
CA TRP A 59 -8.06 -11.85 2.40
C TRP A 59 -7.53 -11.45 3.79
N ARG A 60 -7.25 -12.45 4.65
CA ARG A 60 -6.67 -12.23 5.98
C ARG A 60 -5.30 -11.58 5.93
N PHE A 61 -4.48 -11.98 4.96
CA PHE A 61 -3.10 -11.50 4.81
C PHE A 61 -3.06 -10.20 4.01
N ILE A 62 -3.92 -10.06 2.99
CA ILE A 62 -4.02 -8.85 2.17
C ILE A 62 -4.21 -7.63 3.07
N LYS A 63 -5.11 -7.70 4.06
CA LYS A 63 -5.38 -6.58 4.96
C LYS A 63 -4.13 -6.08 5.69
N ALA A 64 -3.29 -7.00 6.19
CA ALA A 64 -2.06 -6.63 6.88
C ALA A 64 -1.04 -5.96 5.94
N TYR A 65 -0.90 -6.47 4.71
CA TYR A 65 -0.02 -5.88 3.70
C TYR A 65 -0.49 -4.51 3.23
N VAL A 66 -1.80 -4.34 3.03
CA VAL A 66 -2.41 -3.05 2.70
C VAL A 66 -2.19 -2.02 3.80
N ILE A 67 -2.38 -2.40 5.07
CA ILE A 67 -2.08 -1.51 6.21
C ILE A 67 -0.59 -1.20 6.28
N LYS A 68 0.29 -2.18 6.03
CA LYS A 68 1.74 -1.97 6.04
C LYS A 68 2.18 -1.00 4.94
N GLU A 69 1.67 -1.16 3.71
CA GLU A 69 1.87 -0.19 2.63
C GLU A 69 1.36 1.19 3.04
N ALA A 70 0.15 1.28 3.60
CA ALA A 70 -0.44 2.54 4.04
C ALA A 70 0.42 3.26 5.10
N LEU A 71 0.97 2.53 6.07
CA LEU A 71 1.88 3.05 7.10
C LEU A 71 3.16 3.59 6.48
N LEU A 72 3.86 2.75 5.70
CA LEU A 72 5.15 3.09 5.10
C LEU A 72 5.00 4.26 4.11
N SER A 73 3.95 4.23 3.30
CA SER A 73 3.61 5.29 2.36
C SER A 73 3.31 6.61 3.08
N SER A 74 2.58 6.57 4.19
CA SER A 74 2.25 7.77 4.95
C SER A 74 3.45 8.33 5.72
N GLU A 75 4.34 7.46 6.21
CA GLU A 75 5.54 7.86 6.94
C GLU A 75 6.55 8.62 6.06
N ILE A 76 6.64 8.30 4.77
CA ILE A 76 7.40 9.09 3.79
C ILE A 76 6.92 10.55 3.75
N GLU A 77 5.62 10.79 3.96
CA GLU A 77 5.03 12.13 4.03
C GLU A 77 5.06 12.74 5.46
N GLY A 78 5.76 12.10 6.41
CA GLY A 78 5.85 12.54 7.80
C GLY A 78 4.64 12.20 8.67
N ILE A 79 3.70 11.39 8.18
CA ILE A 79 2.53 10.94 8.93
C ILE A 79 2.89 9.66 9.68
N ASN A 80 3.05 9.76 10.99
CA ASN A 80 3.55 8.68 11.83
C ASN A 80 2.45 8.09 12.71
N THR A 81 2.23 6.79 12.61
CA THR A 81 1.42 5.98 13.55
C THR A 81 1.99 4.55 13.57
N THR A 82 1.37 3.65 14.34
CA THR A 82 1.83 2.26 14.48
C THR A 82 0.82 1.28 13.88
N LEU A 83 1.32 0.12 13.46
CA LEU A 83 0.49 -1.00 13.01
C LEU A 83 -0.52 -1.41 14.10
N MET A 84 -0.07 -1.42 15.35
CA MET A 84 -0.90 -1.66 16.52
C MET A 84 -2.07 -0.66 16.63
N ASN A 85 -1.82 0.64 16.44
CA ASN A 85 -2.88 1.65 16.51
C ASN A 85 -3.94 1.41 15.42
N VAL A 86 -3.51 1.16 14.18
CA VAL A 86 -4.44 0.94 13.06
C VAL A 86 -5.28 -0.33 13.27
N PHE A 87 -4.68 -1.43 13.74
CA PHE A 87 -5.42 -2.66 14.02
C PHE A 87 -6.35 -2.54 15.25
N THR A 88 -5.95 -1.78 16.25
CA THR A 88 -6.73 -1.60 17.48
C THR A 88 -7.90 -0.66 17.28
N GLN A 89 -7.75 0.35 16.42
CA GLN A 89 -8.70 1.45 16.28
C GLN A 89 -10.16 1.00 16.03
N PRO A 90 -10.47 0.03 15.14
CA PRO A 90 -11.84 -0.43 14.92
C PRO A 90 -12.52 -1.02 16.16
N LEU A 91 -11.75 -1.42 17.18
CA LEU A 91 -12.26 -1.98 18.43
C LEU A 91 -12.54 -0.92 19.50
N LEU A 92 -12.10 0.33 19.25
CA LEU A 92 -12.26 1.43 20.17
C LEU A 92 -13.56 2.18 19.89
N LYS A 93 -14.19 2.71 20.94
CA LYS A 93 -15.37 3.60 20.83
C LYS A 93 -15.01 5.07 20.61
N THR A 94 -13.72 5.37 20.57
CA THR A 94 -13.18 6.72 20.41
C THR A 94 -12.76 6.94 18.98
N GLU A 95 -12.87 8.17 18.48
CA GLU A 95 -12.28 8.54 17.20
C GLU A 95 -10.75 8.29 17.19
N PRO A 96 -10.18 7.90 16.04
CA PRO A 96 -8.73 7.82 15.89
C PRO A 96 -8.06 9.17 16.06
N ASP A 97 -6.79 9.14 16.45
CA ASP A 97 -5.94 10.31 16.26
C ASP A 97 -5.76 10.60 14.76
N LYS A 98 -5.38 11.84 14.46
CA LYS A 98 -5.26 12.34 13.08
C LYS A 98 -4.40 11.43 12.19
N ASN A 99 -3.23 11.00 12.66
CA ASN A 99 -2.31 10.22 11.83
C ASN A 99 -2.85 8.80 11.60
N THR A 100 -3.42 8.17 12.62
CA THR A 100 -4.10 6.88 12.48
C THR A 100 -5.26 6.96 11.49
N GLN A 101 -6.08 8.02 11.54
CA GLN A 101 -7.15 8.24 10.57
C GLN A 101 -6.62 8.33 9.14
N LEU A 102 -5.54 9.09 8.92
CA LEU A 102 -4.95 9.26 7.58
C LEU A 102 -4.41 7.96 7.00
N VAL A 103 -3.82 7.09 7.82
CA VAL A 103 -3.39 5.76 7.38
C VAL A 103 -4.60 4.86 7.06
N MET A 104 -5.65 4.89 7.87
CA MET A 104 -6.90 4.17 7.58
C MET A 104 -7.60 4.68 6.32
N ASN A 105 -7.48 5.97 6.00
CA ASN A 105 -8.02 6.53 4.77
C ASN A 105 -7.28 6.01 3.54
N TYR A 106 -5.97 5.80 3.64
CA TYR A 106 -5.21 5.19 2.55
C TYR A 106 -5.72 3.78 2.23
N THR A 107 -5.98 2.95 3.25
CA THR A 107 -6.49 1.59 3.02
C THR A 107 -7.86 1.63 2.35
N LYS A 108 -8.76 2.53 2.79
CA LYS A 108 -10.07 2.76 2.15
C LYS A 108 -9.95 3.24 0.71
N ALA A 109 -9.01 4.14 0.42
CA ALA A 109 -8.78 4.65 -0.92
C ALA A 109 -8.31 3.53 -1.88
N LEU A 110 -7.42 2.65 -1.39
CA LEU A 110 -6.98 1.48 -2.16
C LEU A 110 -8.12 0.50 -2.37
N GLU A 111 -8.86 0.14 -1.32
CA GLU A 111 -10.03 -0.76 -1.40
C GLU A 111 -11.08 -0.26 -2.39
N LEU A 112 -11.38 1.05 -2.36
CA LEU A 112 -12.30 1.68 -3.32
C LEU A 112 -11.78 1.56 -4.77
N ALA A 113 -10.52 1.90 -5.01
CA ALA A 113 -9.95 1.85 -6.36
C ALA A 113 -9.84 0.41 -6.89
N VAL A 114 -9.45 -0.55 -6.04
CA VAL A 114 -9.42 -1.98 -6.39
C VAL A 114 -10.83 -2.48 -6.73
N LYS A 115 -11.84 -2.09 -5.95
CA LYS A 115 -13.24 -2.41 -6.25
C LYS A 115 -13.66 -1.87 -7.63
N MET A 116 -13.30 -0.63 -7.95
CA MET A 116 -13.61 -0.02 -9.24
C MET A 116 -12.94 -0.77 -10.42
N ILE A 117 -11.72 -1.28 -10.24
CA ILE A 117 -11.05 -2.10 -11.25
C ILE A 117 -11.74 -3.47 -11.38
N GLN A 118 -11.85 -4.21 -10.28
CA GLN A 118 -12.22 -5.63 -10.31
C GLN A 118 -13.73 -5.87 -10.49
N GLN A 119 -14.59 -5.00 -9.96
CA GLN A 119 -16.04 -5.19 -9.97
C GLN A 119 -16.74 -4.35 -11.05
N GLU A 120 -16.18 -3.18 -11.40
CA GLU A 120 -16.78 -2.28 -12.39
C GLU A 120 -16.05 -2.31 -13.75
N ASP A 121 -14.98 -3.12 -13.87
CA ASP A 121 -14.11 -3.20 -15.06
C ASP A 121 -13.63 -1.80 -15.51
N MET A 122 -13.37 -0.92 -14.53
CA MET A 122 -13.04 0.47 -14.80
C MET A 122 -11.54 0.60 -15.14
N PRO A 123 -11.19 1.17 -16.31
CA PRO A 123 -9.79 1.49 -16.60
C PRO A 123 -9.27 2.56 -15.63
N ILE A 124 -7.95 2.64 -15.47
CA ILE A 124 -7.34 3.63 -14.58
C ILE A 124 -7.47 5.02 -15.23
N VAL A 125 -8.41 5.82 -14.73
CA VAL A 125 -8.78 7.15 -15.26
C VAL A 125 -8.91 8.19 -14.15
N SER A 126 -8.95 9.48 -14.50
CA SER A 126 -9.13 10.60 -13.57
C SER A 126 -10.23 10.34 -12.55
N ARG A 127 -11.38 9.80 -12.98
CA ARG A 127 -12.52 9.51 -12.07
C ARG A 127 -12.12 8.62 -10.89
N MET A 128 -11.34 7.57 -11.15
CA MET A 128 -10.86 6.65 -10.12
C MET A 128 -9.86 7.33 -9.19
N LEU A 129 -8.88 8.06 -9.77
CA LEU A 129 -7.86 8.75 -8.97
C LEU A 129 -8.44 9.86 -8.10
N LEU A 130 -9.45 10.58 -8.59
CA LEU A 130 -10.19 11.59 -7.83
C LEU A 130 -11.02 10.95 -6.71
N ALA A 131 -11.70 9.83 -6.97
CA ALA A 131 -12.44 9.10 -5.94
C ALA A 131 -11.51 8.58 -4.83
N ALA A 132 -10.39 7.95 -5.20
CA ALA A 132 -9.37 7.50 -4.26
C ALA A 132 -8.76 8.67 -3.47
N HIS A 133 -8.48 9.80 -4.12
CA HIS A 133 -7.99 11.02 -3.46
C HIS A 133 -9.02 11.59 -2.47
N SER A 134 -10.32 11.54 -2.80
CA SER A 134 -11.39 11.96 -1.89
C SER A 134 -11.39 11.13 -0.60
N GLU A 135 -11.30 9.80 -0.72
CA GLU A 135 -11.22 8.90 0.44
C GLU A 135 -9.93 9.13 1.24
N LEU A 136 -8.78 9.23 0.54
CA LEU A 136 -7.48 9.45 1.16
C LEU A 136 -7.46 10.71 2.04
N MET A 137 -8.09 11.78 1.58
CA MET A 137 -8.10 13.09 2.24
C MET A 137 -9.32 13.33 3.12
N ALA A 138 -10.16 12.31 3.36
CA ALA A 138 -11.33 12.42 4.21
C ALA A 138 -10.95 12.88 5.64
N GLY A 139 -11.54 13.99 6.09
CA GLY A 139 -11.25 14.56 7.43
C GLY A 139 -10.12 15.59 7.49
N GLU A 140 -9.38 15.86 6.41
CA GLU A 140 -8.38 16.95 6.36
C GLU A 140 -9.00 18.36 6.18
N GLY A 141 -10.32 18.42 5.95
CA GLY A 141 -11.10 19.65 5.76
C GLY A 141 -11.01 20.23 4.34
N ASP A 142 -11.76 21.30 4.07
CA ASP A 142 -11.90 21.85 2.70
C ASP A 142 -10.58 22.39 2.09
N LYS A 143 -9.56 22.63 2.92
CA LYS A 143 -8.27 23.18 2.46
C LYS A 143 -7.46 22.21 1.61
N SER A 144 -7.68 20.91 1.74
CA SER A 144 -7.02 19.90 0.89
C SER A 144 -7.77 19.65 -0.43
N ASP A 145 -8.94 20.27 -0.62
CA ASP A 145 -9.84 20.08 -1.78
C ASP A 145 -10.00 18.59 -2.18
N PRO A 146 -10.47 17.71 -1.26
CA PRO A 146 -10.56 16.27 -1.50
C PRO A 146 -11.30 15.94 -2.81
N GLY A 147 -10.73 15.02 -3.57
CA GLY A 147 -11.30 14.57 -4.84
C GLY A 147 -11.30 15.58 -5.99
N ASN A 148 -10.59 16.71 -5.88
CA ASN A 148 -10.50 17.70 -6.96
C ASN A 148 -9.04 18.01 -7.33
N TYR A 149 -8.80 18.29 -8.61
CA TYR A 149 -7.53 18.88 -9.03
C TYR A 149 -7.35 20.28 -8.45
N ARG A 150 -6.12 20.59 -8.02
CA ARG A 150 -5.81 21.89 -7.42
C ARG A 150 -6.10 23.02 -8.40
N LYS A 151 -6.67 24.11 -7.89
CA LYS A 151 -6.95 25.34 -8.65
C LYS A 151 -5.87 26.42 -8.48
N GLN A 152 -4.92 26.17 -7.57
CA GLN A 152 -3.84 27.10 -7.21
C GLN A 152 -2.47 26.50 -7.50
N SER A 153 -1.47 27.39 -7.52
CA SER A 153 -0.06 27.03 -7.67
C SER A 153 0.48 26.43 -6.37
N VAL A 154 1.38 25.46 -6.51
CA VAL A 154 2.08 24.80 -5.41
C VAL A 154 3.57 24.73 -5.72
N ARG A 155 4.37 24.44 -4.71
CA ARG A 155 5.83 24.30 -4.84
C ARG A 155 6.25 23.01 -4.14
N VAL A 156 7.05 22.20 -4.84
CA VAL A 156 7.58 20.93 -4.35
C VAL A 156 9.09 21.09 -4.26
N GLY A 157 9.60 21.35 -3.05
CA GLY A 157 10.99 21.74 -2.87
C GLY A 157 11.35 23.00 -3.67
N GLN A 158 12.33 22.91 -4.58
CA GLN A 158 12.69 24.02 -5.48
C GLN A 158 11.90 24.03 -6.80
N PHE A 159 11.15 22.96 -7.05
CA PHE A 159 10.40 22.76 -8.29
C PHE A 159 8.99 23.34 -8.20
N VAL A 160 8.51 23.93 -9.30
CA VAL A 160 7.13 24.41 -9.45
C VAL A 160 6.46 23.55 -10.51
N PRO A 161 5.52 22.66 -10.11
CA PRO A 161 4.77 21.81 -11.03
C PRO A 161 3.95 22.60 -12.06
N PRO A 162 3.26 21.97 -13.02
CA PRO A 162 2.45 22.65 -14.03
C PRO A 162 1.42 23.63 -13.46
N PRO A 163 1.03 24.67 -14.23
CA PRO A 163 -0.10 25.51 -13.87
C PRO A 163 -1.39 24.68 -13.70
N ALA A 164 -2.25 25.07 -12.76
CA ALA A 164 -3.51 24.35 -12.47
C ALA A 164 -4.38 24.12 -13.72
N LEU A 165 -4.42 25.09 -14.63
CA LEU A 165 -5.18 25.03 -15.87
C LEU A 165 -4.69 23.95 -16.85
N ASP A 166 -3.43 23.55 -16.76
CA ASP A 166 -2.83 22.56 -17.64
C ASP A 166 -3.02 21.12 -17.10
N ILE A 167 -3.41 20.94 -15.82
CA ILE A 167 -3.52 19.63 -15.14
C ILE A 167 -4.50 18.68 -15.83
N PRO A 168 -5.75 19.07 -16.20
CA PRO A 168 -6.70 18.13 -16.80
C PRO A 168 -6.16 17.48 -18.08
N GLN A 169 -5.48 18.27 -18.94
CA GLN A 169 -4.90 17.74 -20.17
C GLN A 169 -3.70 16.83 -19.88
N LEU A 170 -2.83 17.21 -18.94
CA LEU A 170 -1.67 16.40 -18.56
C LEU A 170 -2.08 15.05 -17.93
N MET A 171 -3.13 15.04 -17.12
CA MET A 171 -3.71 13.82 -16.57
C MET A 171 -4.35 12.97 -17.66
N ALA A 172 -5.09 13.57 -18.61
CA ALA A 172 -5.63 12.84 -19.75
C ALA A 172 -4.52 12.21 -20.62
N ASP A 173 -3.39 12.88 -20.79
CA ASP A 173 -2.21 12.33 -21.48
C ASP A 173 -1.61 11.14 -20.71
N LEU A 174 -1.48 11.26 -19.40
CA LEU A 174 -0.99 10.19 -18.53
C LEU A 174 -1.93 8.99 -18.55
N GLU A 175 -3.25 9.19 -18.51
CA GLU A 175 -4.25 8.12 -18.62
C GLU A 175 -4.12 7.36 -19.94
N ARG A 176 -3.93 8.06 -21.07
CA ARG A 176 -3.69 7.39 -22.35
C ARG A 176 -2.42 6.55 -22.31
N PHE A 177 -1.37 7.01 -21.63
CA PHE A 177 -0.15 6.24 -21.43
C PHE A 177 -0.34 5.04 -20.48
N ILE A 178 -1.20 5.15 -19.45
CA ILE A 178 -1.49 4.05 -18.51
C ILE A 178 -2.36 2.98 -19.16
N ASN A 179 -3.23 3.32 -20.11
CA ASN A 179 -4.16 2.38 -20.73
C ASN A 179 -3.77 1.94 -22.16
N THR A 180 -2.54 2.21 -22.62
CA THR A 180 -2.03 1.71 -23.92
C THR A 180 -1.38 0.33 -23.79
N ASN A 181 -1.32 -0.46 -24.86
CA ASN A 181 -0.69 -1.79 -24.87
C ASN A 181 0.65 -1.86 -25.63
N GLU A 182 1.13 -0.79 -26.26
CA GLU A 182 1.98 -0.94 -27.46
C GLU A 182 3.42 -0.38 -27.40
N SER A 183 4.07 -0.19 -26.26
CA SER A 183 5.44 0.39 -26.31
C SER A 183 6.45 -0.03 -25.27
N LEU A 184 6.03 -0.37 -24.05
CA LEU A 184 6.94 -0.69 -22.96
C LEU A 184 6.34 -1.80 -22.08
N PRO A 185 7.17 -2.63 -21.45
CA PRO A 185 6.68 -3.58 -20.46
C PRO A 185 5.91 -2.88 -19.33
N LEU A 186 4.83 -3.48 -18.85
CA LEU A 186 3.93 -2.85 -17.88
C LEU A 186 4.63 -2.37 -16.62
N LEU A 187 5.58 -3.14 -16.08
CA LEU A 187 6.33 -2.74 -14.89
C LEU A 187 7.15 -1.46 -15.13
N VAL A 188 7.76 -1.33 -16.32
CA VAL A 188 8.47 -0.11 -16.73
C VAL A 188 7.48 1.04 -16.87
N ARG A 189 6.31 0.80 -17.45
CA ARG A 189 5.25 1.81 -17.59
C ARG A 189 4.76 2.31 -16.23
N ALA A 190 4.57 1.43 -15.26
CA ALA A 190 4.20 1.80 -13.89
C ALA A 190 5.25 2.72 -13.26
N GLY A 191 6.55 2.37 -13.41
CA GLY A 191 7.64 3.22 -12.95
C GLY A 191 7.66 4.60 -13.61
N LEU A 192 7.46 4.69 -14.93
CA LEU A 192 7.41 5.97 -15.65
C LEU A 192 6.16 6.79 -15.28
N ALA A 193 4.99 6.13 -15.19
CA ALA A 193 3.74 6.77 -14.82
C ALA A 193 3.82 7.40 -13.41
N HIS A 194 4.50 6.75 -12.48
CA HIS A 194 4.75 7.30 -11.15
C HIS A 194 5.52 8.63 -11.21
N VAL A 195 6.64 8.69 -11.96
CA VAL A 195 7.41 9.93 -12.14
C VAL A 195 6.54 11.03 -12.75
N GLN A 196 5.77 10.70 -13.79
CA GLN A 196 4.91 11.67 -14.46
C GLN A 196 3.83 12.20 -13.53
N PHE A 197 3.19 11.33 -12.74
CA PHE A 197 2.18 11.72 -11.77
C PHE A 197 2.75 12.68 -10.71
N GLU A 198 3.90 12.33 -10.12
CA GLU A 198 4.60 13.19 -9.15
C GLU A 198 5.02 14.54 -9.76
N THR A 199 5.38 14.54 -11.05
CA THR A 199 5.77 15.75 -11.79
C THR A 199 4.57 16.66 -12.09
N ILE A 200 3.41 16.09 -12.43
CA ILE A 200 2.16 16.85 -12.64
C ILE A 200 1.68 17.44 -11.31
N HIS A 201 1.81 16.67 -10.23
CA HIS A 201 1.42 17.05 -8.88
C HIS A 201 -0.02 17.60 -8.83
N PRO A 202 -1.03 16.78 -9.20
CA PRO A 202 -2.38 17.26 -9.52
C PRO A 202 -3.18 17.79 -8.32
N PHE A 203 -2.81 17.44 -7.10
CA PHE A 203 -3.56 17.75 -5.87
C PHE A 203 -2.83 18.76 -4.98
N LEU A 204 -3.55 19.33 -4.01
CA LEU A 204 -2.96 20.23 -3.00
C LEU A 204 -2.10 19.49 -1.98
N ASP A 205 -2.48 18.26 -1.67
CA ASP A 205 -1.79 17.33 -0.78
C ASP A 205 -2.16 15.89 -1.20
N GLY A 206 -1.50 14.87 -0.65
CA GLY A 206 -1.79 13.46 -0.94
C GLY A 206 -1.18 12.94 -2.25
N ASN A 207 -0.44 13.76 -3.00
CA ASN A 207 0.17 13.37 -4.27
C ASN A 207 1.05 12.12 -4.13
N GLY A 208 2.05 12.13 -3.24
CA GLY A 208 2.94 10.98 -3.06
C GLY A 208 2.20 9.67 -2.74
N ARG A 209 1.17 9.75 -1.89
CA ARG A 209 0.34 8.60 -1.50
C ARG A 209 -0.50 8.07 -2.67
N ILE A 210 -1.14 8.94 -3.45
CA ILE A 210 -1.86 8.52 -4.68
C ILE A 210 -0.88 8.02 -5.75
N GLY A 211 0.30 8.62 -5.89
CA GLY A 211 1.31 8.20 -6.84
C GLY A 211 1.84 6.79 -6.55
N ARG A 212 1.99 6.43 -5.27
CA ARG A 212 2.37 5.05 -4.86
C ARG A 212 1.21 4.07 -5.00
N LEU A 213 -0.01 4.49 -4.65
CA LEU A 213 -1.23 3.72 -4.90
C LEU A 213 -1.41 3.40 -6.38
N LEU A 214 -1.13 4.36 -7.28
CA LEU A 214 -1.21 4.19 -8.73
C LEU A 214 -0.32 3.05 -9.25
N ILE A 215 0.87 2.86 -8.66
CA ILE A 215 1.75 1.73 -9.03
C ILE A 215 1.02 0.41 -8.80
N ILE A 216 0.43 0.23 -7.62
CA ILE A 216 -0.29 -1.01 -7.26
C ILE A 216 -1.50 -1.22 -8.18
N LEU A 217 -2.28 -0.17 -8.46
CA LEU A 217 -3.41 -0.25 -9.37
C LEU A 217 -3.00 -0.69 -10.78
N MET A 218 -1.91 -0.16 -11.32
CA MET A 218 -1.41 -0.55 -12.64
C MET A 218 -0.97 -2.03 -12.70
N LEU A 219 -0.39 -2.55 -11.61
CA LEU A 219 0.00 -3.96 -11.55
C LEU A 219 -1.22 -4.90 -11.44
N LEU A 220 -2.27 -4.46 -10.75
CA LEU A 220 -3.54 -5.20 -10.63
C LEU A 220 -4.33 -5.20 -11.95
N GLU A 221 -4.53 -4.03 -12.56
CA GLU A 221 -5.24 -3.90 -13.83
C GLU A 221 -4.60 -4.77 -14.91
N GLY A 222 -3.27 -4.71 -15.02
CA GLY A 222 -2.52 -5.48 -16.01
C GLY A 222 -2.16 -6.89 -15.56
N ARG A 223 -2.74 -7.37 -14.45
CA ARG A 223 -2.66 -8.75 -13.94
C ARG A 223 -1.24 -9.27 -13.67
N LEU A 224 -0.30 -8.38 -13.37
CA LEU A 224 1.00 -8.78 -12.80
C LEU A 224 0.86 -9.17 -11.33
N LEU A 225 -0.17 -8.65 -10.66
CA LEU A 225 -0.63 -9.07 -9.36
C LEU A 225 -2.13 -9.39 -9.45
N SER A 226 -2.58 -10.43 -8.75
CA SER A 226 -3.99 -10.72 -8.51
C SER A 226 -4.56 -9.91 -7.34
N GLU A 227 -3.70 -9.61 -6.36
CA GLU A 227 -4.05 -8.97 -5.08
C GLU A 227 -3.01 -7.91 -4.68
N PRO A 228 -3.37 -6.87 -3.89
CA PRO A 228 -2.48 -5.76 -3.54
C PRO A 228 -1.46 -6.14 -2.45
N LEU A 229 -0.65 -7.16 -2.73
CA LEU A 229 0.34 -7.71 -1.79
C LEU A 229 1.69 -6.99 -1.83
N LEU A 230 1.96 -6.21 -2.87
CA LEU A 230 3.19 -5.44 -2.99
C LEU A 230 3.08 -4.15 -2.17
N TYR A 231 4.00 -3.96 -1.23
CA TYR A 231 4.14 -2.72 -0.46
C TYR A 231 5.46 -2.02 -0.82
N ILE A 232 5.48 -1.41 -2.01
CA ILE A 232 6.67 -0.78 -2.58
C ILE A 232 7.24 0.34 -1.70
N SER A 233 6.41 0.92 -0.83
CA SER A 233 6.83 1.94 0.14
C SER A 233 7.88 1.43 1.11
N TYR A 234 8.04 0.11 1.30
CA TYR A 234 9.15 -0.47 2.09
C TYR A 234 10.50 -0.01 1.58
N TYR A 235 10.78 -0.25 0.29
CA TYR A 235 12.05 0.13 -0.30
C TYR A 235 12.18 1.65 -0.43
N PHE A 236 11.11 2.34 -0.86
CA PHE A 236 11.15 3.81 -0.98
C PHE A 236 11.40 4.50 0.35
N LYS A 237 10.84 4.00 1.46
CA LYS A 237 11.12 4.54 2.79
C LYS A 237 12.58 4.27 3.20
N LYS A 238 13.04 3.01 3.04
CA LYS A 238 14.41 2.60 3.38
C LYS A 238 15.45 3.46 2.65
N TYR A 239 15.20 3.79 1.39
CA TYR A 239 16.07 4.59 0.54
C TYR A 239 15.45 5.96 0.16
N HIS A 240 14.74 6.62 1.08
CA HIS A 240 13.94 7.82 0.77
C HIS A 240 14.73 8.97 0.15
N LEU A 241 15.98 9.18 0.57
CA LEU A 241 16.84 10.20 -0.03
C LEU A 241 17.12 9.88 -1.50
N GLU A 242 17.46 8.63 -1.82
CA GLU A 242 17.72 8.18 -3.19
C GLU A 242 16.43 8.23 -4.03
N TYR A 243 15.30 7.82 -3.46
CA TYR A 243 13.99 7.91 -4.10
C TYR A 243 13.70 9.33 -4.60
N TYR A 244 13.80 10.34 -3.73
CA TYR A 244 13.60 11.73 -4.13
C TYR A 244 14.67 12.24 -5.11
N GLN A 245 15.92 11.81 -4.96
CA GLN A 245 16.99 12.18 -5.90
C GLN A 245 16.76 11.61 -7.30
N HIS A 246 16.31 10.36 -7.41
CA HIS A 246 16.01 9.73 -8.69
C HIS A 246 14.76 10.35 -9.33
N LEU A 247 13.70 10.62 -8.56
CA LEU A 247 12.53 11.36 -9.06
C LEU A 247 12.92 12.75 -9.58
N ASN A 248 13.76 13.48 -8.84
CA ASN A 248 14.21 14.81 -9.24
C ASN A 248 15.03 14.76 -10.55
N ARG A 249 16.01 13.86 -10.64
CA ARG A 249 16.82 13.70 -11.87
C ARG A 249 15.98 13.22 -13.05
N ALA A 250 15.00 12.35 -12.84
CA ALA A 250 14.13 11.89 -13.91
C ALA A 250 13.35 13.04 -14.56
N HIS A 251 12.77 13.97 -13.79
CA HIS A 251 12.02 15.07 -14.39
C HIS A 251 12.87 16.30 -14.76
N THR A 252 14.00 16.56 -14.10
CA THR A 252 14.87 17.72 -14.41
C THR A 252 15.90 17.44 -15.49
N GLU A 253 16.48 16.24 -15.51
CA GLU A 253 17.60 15.85 -16.38
C GLU A 253 17.22 14.76 -17.38
N GLY A 254 16.04 14.14 -17.20
CA GLY A 254 15.54 13.08 -18.06
C GLY A 254 16.19 11.73 -17.81
N ASP A 255 16.74 11.51 -16.61
CA ASP A 255 17.40 10.27 -16.19
C ASP A 255 16.38 9.17 -15.82
N PHE A 256 15.52 8.83 -16.79
CA PHE A 256 14.49 7.80 -16.62
C PHE A 256 15.09 6.41 -16.47
N GLU A 257 16.24 6.14 -17.08
CA GLU A 257 16.92 4.84 -17.02
C GLU A 257 17.37 4.52 -15.59
N ASN A 258 18.07 5.43 -14.91
CA ASN A 258 18.48 5.19 -13.52
C ASN A 258 17.29 5.18 -12.57
N TRP A 259 16.24 5.97 -12.83
CA TRP A 259 14.98 5.84 -12.10
C TRP A 259 14.38 4.44 -12.24
N ILE A 260 14.31 3.89 -13.45
CA ILE A 260 13.77 2.54 -13.66
C ILE A 260 14.64 1.48 -13.01
N ILE A 261 15.97 1.62 -13.01
CA ILE A 261 16.86 0.72 -12.26
C ILE A 261 16.52 0.75 -10.75
N PHE A 262 16.38 1.94 -10.17
CA PHE A 262 15.99 2.10 -8.76
C PHE A 262 14.59 1.51 -8.48
N PHE A 263 13.63 1.78 -9.37
CA PHE A 263 12.26 1.27 -9.27
C PHE A 263 12.21 -0.26 -9.36
N LEU A 264 12.95 -0.89 -10.27
CA LEU A 264 13.00 -2.34 -10.40
C LEU A 264 13.65 -3.01 -9.19
N LYS A 265 14.68 -2.40 -8.59
CA LYS A 265 15.22 -2.83 -7.29
C LYS A 265 14.15 -2.74 -6.21
N ALA A 266 13.38 -1.64 -6.17
CA ALA A 266 12.30 -1.47 -5.21
C ALA A 266 11.24 -2.56 -5.33
N VAL A 267 10.82 -2.91 -6.55
CA VAL A 267 9.86 -3.98 -6.81
C VAL A 267 10.44 -5.33 -6.37
N LYS A 268 11.65 -5.68 -6.82
CA LYS A 268 12.33 -6.94 -6.46
C LYS A 268 12.40 -7.12 -4.94
N GLU A 269 12.99 -6.17 -4.24
CA GLU A 269 13.24 -6.27 -2.79
C GLU A 269 11.93 -6.25 -1.99
N SER A 270 10.94 -5.44 -2.40
CA SER A 270 9.64 -5.41 -1.72
C SER A 270 8.85 -6.71 -1.95
N SER A 271 8.93 -7.29 -3.15
CA SER A 271 8.34 -8.60 -3.44
C SER A 271 9.01 -9.73 -2.65
N MET A 272 10.33 -9.70 -2.52
CA MET A 272 11.08 -10.66 -1.69
C MET A 272 10.70 -10.56 -0.21
N ASP A 273 10.62 -9.34 0.33
CA ASP A 273 10.20 -9.12 1.73
C ASP A 273 8.77 -9.58 1.96
N ALA A 274 7.84 -9.27 1.03
CA ALA A 274 6.46 -9.76 1.05
C ALA A 274 6.39 -11.29 1.06
N TYR A 275 7.17 -11.94 0.21
CA TYR A 275 7.21 -13.40 0.12
C TYR A 275 7.74 -14.04 1.42
N LYS A 276 8.91 -13.62 1.92
CA LYS A 276 9.51 -14.18 3.16
C LYS A 276 8.55 -14.05 4.35
N ARG A 277 7.84 -12.92 4.41
CA ARG A 277 6.86 -12.65 5.45
C ARG A 277 5.63 -13.52 5.32
N ALA A 278 5.10 -13.70 4.11
CA ALA A 278 3.99 -14.61 3.86
C ALA A 278 4.34 -16.06 4.21
N ASP A 279 5.55 -16.52 3.87
CA ASP A 279 6.05 -17.86 4.24
C ASP A 279 6.18 -18.03 5.77
N ALA A 280 6.76 -17.05 6.47
CA ALA A 280 6.84 -17.07 7.93
C ALA A 280 5.46 -17.09 8.60
N ILE A 281 4.49 -16.38 8.02
CA ILE A 281 3.11 -16.38 8.49
C ILE A 281 2.43 -17.73 8.26
N GLU A 282 2.60 -18.35 7.07
CA GLU A 282 2.09 -19.70 6.76
C GLU A 282 2.67 -20.73 7.75
N GLN A 283 3.97 -20.68 8.02
CA GLN A 283 4.62 -21.55 9.00
C GLN A 283 4.07 -21.35 10.42
N LEU A 284 3.84 -20.10 10.83
CA LEU A 284 3.22 -19.78 12.13
C LEU A 284 1.81 -20.36 12.20
N GLU A 285 0.98 -20.21 11.18
CA GLU A 285 -0.37 -20.76 11.14
C GLU A 285 -0.35 -22.28 11.28
N GLN A 286 0.47 -22.98 10.50
CA GLN A 286 0.60 -24.44 10.56
C GLN A 286 1.07 -24.94 11.93
N GLU A 287 2.02 -24.23 12.57
CA GLU A 287 2.47 -24.53 13.93
C GLU A 287 1.31 -24.41 14.93
N LEU A 288 0.56 -23.32 14.86
CA LEU A 288 -0.51 -23.01 15.81
C LEU A 288 -1.73 -23.92 15.64
N ILE A 289 -2.08 -24.28 14.41
CA ILE A 289 -3.12 -25.29 14.13
C ILE A 289 -2.76 -26.62 14.81
N LYS A 290 -1.53 -27.10 14.61
CA LYS A 290 -1.05 -28.35 15.25
C LYS A 290 -1.09 -28.24 16.78
N LYS A 291 -0.70 -27.08 17.33
CA LYS A 291 -0.72 -26.82 18.77
C LYS A 291 -2.14 -26.87 19.34
N ILE A 292 -3.11 -26.27 18.65
CA ILE A 292 -4.52 -26.29 19.07
C ILE A 292 -5.07 -27.72 19.04
N ILE A 293 -4.88 -28.44 17.92
CA ILE A 293 -5.37 -29.81 17.75
C ILE A 293 -4.81 -30.75 18.84
N ASN A 294 -3.52 -30.65 19.15
CA ASN A 294 -2.88 -31.50 20.16
C ASN A 294 -3.27 -31.16 21.61
N SER A 295 -3.86 -29.98 21.85
CA SER A 295 -4.18 -29.49 23.19
C SER A 295 -5.62 -29.80 23.63
N GLU A 296 -6.49 -30.26 22.73
CA GLU A 296 -7.94 -30.35 22.97
C GLU A 296 -8.54 -31.63 22.41
N SER A 297 -9.19 -32.41 23.27
CA SER A 297 -9.90 -33.62 22.85
C SER A 297 -11.34 -33.37 22.43
N SER A 298 -11.92 -32.22 22.83
CA SER A 298 -13.25 -31.81 22.38
C SER A 298 -13.20 -31.19 20.98
N GLU A 299 -13.73 -31.90 20.00
CA GLU A 299 -13.83 -31.43 18.60
C GLU A 299 -14.50 -30.06 18.49
N LYS A 300 -15.59 -29.83 19.23
CA LYS A 300 -16.32 -28.55 19.24
C LYS A 300 -15.44 -27.39 19.71
N LEU A 301 -14.67 -27.58 20.79
CA LEU A 301 -13.82 -26.52 21.34
C LEU A 301 -12.57 -26.31 20.49
N CYS A 302 -12.03 -27.38 19.91
CA CYS A 302 -10.95 -27.31 18.94
C CYS A 302 -11.35 -26.44 17.72
N ASN A 303 -12.51 -26.73 17.12
CA ASN A 303 -13.02 -25.97 15.97
C ASN A 303 -13.22 -24.49 16.30
N ALA A 304 -13.82 -24.18 17.46
CA ALA A 304 -13.99 -22.78 17.88
C ALA A 304 -12.64 -22.06 18.10
N ARG A 305 -11.61 -22.74 18.62
CA ARG A 305 -10.25 -22.17 18.76
C ARG A 305 -9.59 -21.94 17.40
N LEU A 306 -9.76 -22.86 16.45
CA LEU A 306 -9.24 -22.72 15.09
C LEU A 306 -9.93 -21.56 14.34
N GLU A 307 -11.23 -21.37 14.55
CA GLU A 307 -11.99 -20.24 14.00
C GLU A 307 -11.48 -18.90 14.55
N VAL A 308 -11.24 -18.81 15.87
CA VAL A 308 -10.60 -17.62 16.46
C VAL A 308 -9.19 -17.42 15.92
N LEU A 309 -8.35 -18.46 15.85
CA LEU A 309 -7.00 -18.35 15.26
C LEU A 309 -7.05 -17.77 13.84
N SER A 310 -7.99 -18.27 13.03
CA SER A 310 -8.27 -17.77 11.70
C SER A 310 -8.58 -16.26 11.69
N LEU A 311 -9.46 -15.79 12.59
CA LEU A 311 -9.78 -14.37 12.72
C LEU A 311 -8.57 -13.51 13.10
N LEU A 312 -7.64 -14.05 13.90
CA LEU A 312 -6.49 -13.30 14.40
C LEU A 312 -5.52 -12.84 13.29
N PHE A 313 -5.50 -13.50 12.13
CA PHE A 313 -4.67 -13.04 11.01
C PHE A 313 -5.23 -11.77 10.33
N SER A 314 -6.55 -11.52 10.41
CA SER A 314 -7.22 -10.28 9.97
C SER A 314 -7.38 -9.23 11.07
N MET A 315 -7.41 -9.69 12.32
CA MET A 315 -7.66 -8.92 13.53
C MET A 315 -6.68 -9.34 14.61
N PRO A 316 -5.40 -8.92 14.51
CA PRO A 316 -4.35 -9.38 15.41
C PRO A 316 -4.47 -8.78 16.81
N VAL A 317 -5.42 -7.87 17.00
CA VAL A 317 -5.90 -7.41 18.29
C VAL A 317 -7.38 -7.76 18.33
N ILE A 318 -7.84 -8.35 19.44
CA ILE A 318 -9.22 -8.78 19.58
C ILE A 318 -9.72 -8.59 21.01
N SER A 319 -11.04 -8.48 21.19
CA SER A 319 -11.70 -8.48 22.50
C SER A 319 -12.58 -9.71 22.66
N ILE A 320 -12.96 -10.03 23.89
CA ILE A 320 -13.91 -11.15 24.16
C ILE A 320 -15.27 -10.88 23.50
N ASN A 321 -15.73 -9.62 23.50
CA ASN A 321 -16.97 -9.24 22.83
C ASN A 321 -16.89 -9.48 21.33
N GLU A 322 -15.75 -9.15 20.72
CA GLU A 322 -15.54 -9.36 19.29
C GLU A 322 -15.58 -10.85 18.94
N VAL A 323 -14.89 -11.70 19.73
CA VAL A 323 -14.99 -13.16 19.55
C VAL A 323 -16.43 -13.65 19.71
N ALA A 324 -17.16 -13.16 20.72
CA ALA A 324 -18.55 -13.54 20.93
C ALA A 324 -19.45 -13.18 19.74
N THR A 325 -19.24 -11.99 19.15
CA THR A 325 -19.98 -11.52 17.98
C THR A 325 -19.61 -12.28 16.71
N GLN A 326 -18.32 -12.48 16.44
CA GLN A 326 -17.85 -13.12 15.20
C GLN A 326 -18.21 -14.61 15.15
N LEU A 327 -18.19 -15.32 16.29
CA LEU A 327 -18.51 -16.74 16.38
C LEU A 327 -19.99 -17.01 16.71
N ASP A 328 -20.81 -15.96 16.93
CA ASP A 328 -22.19 -16.07 17.42
C ASP A 328 -22.32 -16.98 18.67
N VAL A 329 -21.51 -16.69 19.69
CA VAL A 329 -21.50 -17.44 20.96
C VAL A 329 -21.71 -16.53 22.16
N ALA A 330 -22.17 -17.12 23.27
CA ALA A 330 -22.27 -16.41 24.54
C ALA A 330 -20.90 -15.90 25.02
N TYR A 331 -20.88 -14.73 25.67
CA TYR A 331 -19.68 -14.09 26.21
C TYR A 331 -18.79 -15.03 27.03
N ASN A 332 -19.39 -15.87 27.89
CA ASN A 332 -18.64 -16.82 28.73
C ASN A 332 -17.92 -17.89 27.90
N THR A 333 -18.48 -18.30 26.76
CA THR A 333 -17.84 -19.22 25.82
C THR A 333 -16.65 -18.55 25.14
N ALA A 334 -16.83 -17.32 24.64
CA ALA A 334 -15.75 -16.52 24.06
C ALA A 334 -14.61 -16.26 25.06
N HIS A 335 -14.95 -15.92 26.31
CA HIS A 335 -13.98 -15.73 27.38
C HIS A 335 -13.15 -16.99 27.62
N LYS A 336 -13.80 -18.17 27.67
CA LYS A 336 -13.10 -19.45 27.83
C LYS A 336 -12.14 -19.69 26.66
N ILE A 337 -12.59 -19.50 25.42
CA ILE A 337 -11.75 -19.67 24.21
C ILE A 337 -10.51 -18.76 24.28
N ILE A 338 -10.70 -17.47 24.57
CA ILE A 338 -9.60 -16.51 24.69
C ILE A 338 -8.64 -16.91 25.82
N THR A 339 -9.16 -17.30 26.98
CA THR A 339 -8.33 -17.75 28.12
C THR A 339 -7.48 -18.96 27.74
N ASP A 340 -8.06 -19.92 27.02
CA ASP A 340 -7.35 -21.10 26.54
C ASP A 340 -6.24 -20.72 25.55
N LEU A 341 -6.50 -19.81 24.62
CA LEU A 341 -5.50 -19.31 23.66
C LEU A 341 -4.37 -18.52 24.36
N VAL A 342 -4.66 -17.81 25.44
CA VAL A 342 -3.64 -17.18 26.30
C VAL A 342 -2.80 -18.24 27.00
N ASN A 343 -3.42 -19.27 27.59
CA ASN A 343 -2.71 -20.37 28.24
C ASN A 343 -1.82 -21.16 27.26
N LEU A 344 -2.23 -21.25 25.99
CA LEU A 344 -1.45 -21.83 24.91
C LEU A 344 -0.35 -20.89 24.39
N ASN A 345 -0.16 -19.69 24.97
CA ASN A 345 0.78 -18.67 24.51
C ASN A 345 0.58 -18.26 23.04
N ILE A 346 -0.67 -18.30 22.56
CA ILE A 346 -1.06 -17.83 21.22
C ILE A 346 -1.40 -16.34 21.30
N LEU A 347 -2.16 -15.96 22.34
CA LEU A 347 -2.50 -14.57 22.65
C LEU A 347 -1.74 -14.10 23.89
N LYS A 348 -1.45 -12.80 23.93
CA LYS A 348 -1.02 -12.10 25.14
C LYS A 348 -2.10 -11.11 25.56
N GLN A 349 -2.44 -11.11 26.85
CA GLN A 349 -3.30 -10.08 27.43
C GLN A 349 -2.51 -8.77 27.54
N GLU A 350 -3.11 -7.65 27.17
CA GLU A 350 -2.52 -6.33 27.39
C GLU A 350 -2.63 -5.94 28.89
N ASP A 351 -1.59 -5.31 29.45
CA ASP A 351 -1.55 -4.94 30.87
C ASP A 351 -2.76 -4.08 31.27
N GLU A 352 -3.39 -4.43 32.41
CA GLU A 352 -4.60 -3.79 32.95
C GLU A 352 -4.48 -2.27 33.19
N GLN A 353 -3.26 -1.73 33.17
CA GLN A 353 -2.99 -0.30 33.39
C GLN A 353 -3.36 0.58 32.18
N GLN A 354 -3.54 0.02 30.99
CA GLN A 354 -4.05 0.78 29.84
C GLN A 354 -5.58 0.76 29.86
N LYS A 355 -6.21 1.94 29.99
CA LYS A 355 -7.68 2.17 30.05
C LYS A 355 -8.48 1.71 28.82
N ARG A 356 -7.87 0.97 27.90
CA ARG A 356 -8.53 0.32 26.76
C ARG A 356 -9.03 -1.02 27.31
N GLY A 357 -10.32 -1.34 27.15
CA GLY A 357 -10.92 -2.56 27.74
C GLY A 357 -10.09 -3.82 27.44
N LYS A 358 -10.28 -4.94 28.16
CA LYS A 358 -9.43 -6.15 28.04
C LYS A 358 -9.23 -6.60 26.57
N LEU A 359 -8.12 -6.18 25.97
CA LEU A 359 -7.69 -6.53 24.61
C LEU A 359 -6.63 -7.64 24.69
N PHE A 360 -6.61 -8.47 23.66
CA PHE A 360 -5.69 -9.59 23.52
C PHE A 360 -4.97 -9.47 22.19
N LYS A 361 -3.65 -9.65 22.21
CA LYS A 361 -2.76 -9.42 21.07
C LYS A 361 -2.18 -10.73 20.57
N PHE A 362 -2.23 -10.93 19.25
CA PHE A 362 -1.51 -11.98 18.56
C PHE A 362 -0.07 -11.55 18.30
N GLN A 363 0.69 -11.46 19.39
CA GLN A 363 2.00 -10.81 19.42
C GLN A 363 2.98 -11.36 18.37
N ARG A 364 3.08 -12.70 18.23
CA ARG A 364 4.00 -13.34 17.27
C ARG A 364 3.73 -12.95 15.83
N TYR A 365 2.46 -12.79 15.45
CA TYR A 365 2.10 -12.39 14.11
C TYR A 365 2.44 -10.92 13.85
N ILE A 366 2.20 -10.04 14.83
CA ILE A 366 2.58 -8.62 14.75
C ILE A 366 4.10 -8.47 14.62
N GLU A 367 4.87 -9.25 15.39
CA GLU A 367 6.34 -9.30 15.27
C GLU A 367 6.78 -9.73 13.87
N ILE A 368 6.14 -10.75 13.28
CA ILE A 368 6.40 -11.13 11.89
C ILE A 368 6.04 -10.00 10.91
N LEU A 369 5.05 -9.17 11.18
CA LEU A 369 4.70 -8.04 10.30
C LEU A 369 5.70 -6.87 10.41
N GLU A 370 6.28 -6.66 11.58
CA GLU A 370 7.16 -5.53 11.89
C GLU A 370 8.65 -5.82 11.68
N GLN A 371 9.09 -7.08 11.79
CA GLN A 371 10.50 -7.43 11.66
C GLN A 371 11.07 -7.17 10.25
N ASP A 372 12.35 -6.82 10.17
CA ASP A 372 13.08 -6.83 8.92
C ASP A 372 13.51 -8.27 8.60
N PHE A 373 13.31 -8.70 7.35
CA PHE A 373 13.86 -9.97 6.86
C PHE A 373 15.16 -9.67 6.10
N ASP A 374 16.28 -10.17 6.61
CA ASP A 374 17.59 -10.13 5.94
C ASP A 374 17.58 -10.94 4.63
#